data_AF-A0A7K0PSI0-F1
#
_entry.id   AF-A0A7K0PSI0-F1
#
_cell.length_a   1.000
_cell.length_b   1.000
_cell.length_c   1.000
_cell.angle_alpha   90.00
_cell.angle_beta   90.00
_cell.angle_gamma   90.00
#
_symmetry.space_group_name_H-M   'P 1'
#
loop_
_entity.id
_entity.type
_entity.pdbx_description
1 polymer ?
#
loop_
_entity_poly.entity_id
_entity_poly.type
_entity_poly.pdbx_seq_one_letter_code
_entity_poly.pdbx_strand_id
1 'polypeptide(L)'
;MTEGLVKTRTSASKRGLRLSIVVPILTALFSSLFSYVAPLAAAVAPIPVCAPEISSSGGYTIVKFVDPGECNWTSPAAATELRGLIVGGGGGGGSNFLMGGGGGGGGYISFETLTVTNQVFKISVGAGGNGGASTYDGAIAQNGETSSVIIGTDLSPTLKLAAPGGGSGGSEIKEQYIAYHSPGRNGGSGGGSGGSYPATTFGRSQIVTAIIPDTQTATSIGLLQLGNDGAPCALAPYGGTGGGGGGAGSPGGCYVDTENAAVVAAGHGGDGYPNNILGTEYFWAGGGGGGSFGYQTNIYGGGNGGLGGGGGGAAFGEQVSPQPRQGSGGAGGLNSPSAANNGAGGNGGVNTGGGGGAATHPQGPGG
;
A
#
# COMPACT_ATOMS: atom_id res chain seq x y z
N MET A 1 5.56 -6.15 41.42
CA MET A 1 6.22 -6.62 40.18
C MET A 1 7.27 -5.60 39.83
N THR A 2 8.52 -6.03 39.85
CA THR A 2 9.76 -5.25 39.83
C THR A 2 10.24 -5.03 38.41
N GLU A 3 10.31 -3.77 37.96
CA GLU A 3 11.02 -3.40 36.73
C GLU A 3 12.48 -3.07 37.05
N GLY A 4 13.40 -3.79 36.39
CA GLY A 4 14.84 -3.65 36.55
C GLY A 4 15.40 -2.57 35.64
N LEU A 5 15.86 -1.47 36.24
CA LEU A 5 16.64 -0.42 35.59
C LEU A 5 18.13 -0.82 35.58
N VAL A 6 18.74 -1.06 34.42
CA VAL A 6 20.18 -1.35 34.32
C VAL A 6 20.95 -0.08 33.95
N LYS A 7 21.83 0.36 34.86
CA LYS A 7 22.74 1.50 34.72
C LYS A 7 24.17 0.98 34.72
N THR A 8 24.88 1.01 33.58
CA THR A 8 26.27 0.55 33.48
C THR A 8 27.24 1.72 33.69
N ARG A 9 28.15 1.55 34.67
CA ARG A 9 29.28 2.43 34.98
C ARG A 9 30.51 1.93 34.23
N THR A 10 31.12 2.76 33.39
CA THR A 10 32.46 2.53 32.86
C THR A 10 33.47 3.33 33.70
N SER A 11 34.27 2.64 34.51
CA SER A 11 35.38 3.24 35.25
C SER A 11 36.64 3.30 34.37
N ALA A 12 37.30 4.46 34.44
CA ALA A 12 38.47 4.85 33.66
C ALA A 12 39.76 4.06 34.01
N SER A 13 40.71 4.03 33.08
CA SER A 13 42.13 3.93 33.40
C SER A 13 42.96 4.81 32.45
N LYS A 14 43.45 5.93 32.99
CA LYS A 14 44.55 6.73 32.43
C LYS A 14 45.86 6.06 32.83
N ARG A 15 46.70 5.67 31.87
CA ARG A 15 48.15 5.58 32.07
C ARG A 15 48.85 6.19 30.86
N GLY A 16 49.68 7.19 31.14
CA GLY A 16 50.42 7.96 30.16
C GLY A 16 51.55 7.16 29.53
N LEU A 17 51.89 7.52 28.30
CA LEU A 17 53.09 7.06 27.62
C LEU A 17 53.74 8.26 26.93
N ARG A 18 54.86 8.72 27.51
CA ARG A 18 55.87 9.49 26.77
C ARG A 18 56.79 8.47 26.11
N LEU A 19 57.01 8.57 24.79
CA LEU A 19 58.11 7.86 24.16
C LEU A 19 58.66 8.67 22.98
N SER A 20 59.89 9.15 23.16
CA SER A 20 60.75 9.74 22.15
C SER A 20 61.44 8.62 21.35
N ILE A 21 61.35 8.73 20.01
CA ILE A 21 62.36 8.53 18.95
C ILE A 21 63.31 7.31 19.02
N VAL A 22 63.54 6.70 17.83
CA VAL A 22 64.64 5.80 17.39
C VAL A 22 64.25 4.30 17.41
N VAL A 23 64.24 3.48 16.36
CA VAL A 23 64.61 3.52 14.91
C VAL A 23 63.98 2.26 14.25
N PRO A 24 63.74 2.23 12.92
CA PRO A 24 62.78 1.33 12.28
C PRO A 24 63.45 0.17 11.55
N ILE A 25 63.53 -1.04 12.13
CA ILE A 25 63.94 -2.26 11.40
C ILE A 25 63.28 -3.50 12.02
N LEU A 26 61.95 -3.63 11.90
CA LEU A 26 61.26 -4.92 12.10
C LEU A 26 59.85 -4.95 11.48
N THR A 27 59.66 -4.32 10.31
CA THR A 27 58.36 -4.25 9.61
C THR A 27 58.24 -5.25 8.46
N ALA A 28 58.63 -6.51 8.67
CA ALA A 28 58.57 -7.52 7.60
C ALA A 28 58.14 -8.94 8.01
N LEU A 29 57.63 -9.18 9.22
CA LEU A 29 57.17 -10.54 9.59
C LEU A 29 55.95 -10.65 10.52
N PHE A 30 55.22 -9.56 10.77
CA PHE A 30 53.97 -9.58 11.55
C PHE A 30 52.79 -8.95 10.78
N SER A 31 52.80 -9.00 9.45
CA SER A 31 51.72 -8.46 8.60
C SER A 31 50.60 -9.47 8.27
N SER A 32 50.61 -10.69 8.81
CA SER A 32 49.67 -11.75 8.40
C SER A 32 48.67 -12.21 9.45
N LEU A 33 48.55 -11.53 10.60
CA LEU A 33 47.58 -11.90 11.64
C LEU A 33 46.73 -10.73 12.14
N PHE A 34 46.49 -9.72 11.30
CA PHE A 34 45.51 -8.69 11.59
C PHE A 34 44.13 -9.13 11.05
N SER A 35 43.40 -9.83 11.93
CA SER A 35 41.95 -9.68 12.08
C SER A 35 41.08 -9.94 10.83
N TYR A 36 40.95 -11.21 10.42
CA TYR A 36 39.66 -11.68 9.94
C TYR A 36 38.74 -11.90 11.15
N VAL A 37 38.27 -10.81 11.75
CA VAL A 37 37.06 -10.88 12.57
C VAL A 37 35.94 -10.91 11.54
N ALA A 38 35.44 -12.11 11.23
CA ALA A 38 34.19 -12.23 10.51
C ALA A 38 33.17 -11.34 11.24
N PRO A 39 32.43 -10.45 10.55
CA PRO A 39 31.39 -9.69 11.20
C PRO A 39 30.47 -10.70 11.88
N LEU A 40 30.30 -10.54 13.21
CA LEU A 40 29.36 -11.33 13.97
C LEU A 40 28.02 -11.13 13.26
N ALA A 41 27.54 -12.17 12.56
CA ALA A 41 26.24 -12.12 11.92
C ALA A 41 25.26 -11.69 13.00
N ALA A 42 24.63 -10.53 12.83
CA ALA A 42 23.60 -10.07 13.75
C ALA A 42 22.63 -11.23 13.91
N ALA A 43 22.46 -11.72 15.14
CA ALA A 43 21.51 -12.79 15.40
C ALA A 43 20.15 -12.28 14.94
N VAL A 44 19.67 -12.81 13.82
CA VAL A 44 18.33 -12.50 13.32
C VAL A 44 17.38 -13.00 14.39
N ALA A 45 16.63 -12.09 14.99
CA ALA A 45 15.62 -12.46 15.97
C ALA A 45 14.68 -13.49 15.32
N PRO A 46 14.31 -14.58 16.02
CA PRO A 46 13.39 -15.57 15.47
C PRO A 46 12.08 -14.89 15.10
N ILE A 47 11.53 -15.25 13.92
CA ILE A 47 10.24 -14.75 13.46
C ILE A 47 9.17 -15.09 14.53
N PRO A 48 8.38 -14.11 14.99
CA PRO A 48 7.40 -14.35 16.05
C PRO A 48 6.29 -15.31 15.59
N VAL A 49 5.64 -15.97 16.54
CA VAL A 49 4.42 -16.76 16.26
C VAL A 49 3.25 -15.80 16.05
N CYS A 50 2.41 -16.06 15.06
CA CYS A 50 1.26 -15.22 14.77
C CYS A 50 0.24 -15.22 15.93
N ALA A 51 -0.42 -14.09 16.14
CA ALA A 51 -1.57 -13.94 17.03
C ALA A 51 -2.83 -13.58 16.22
N PRO A 52 -3.39 -14.51 15.42
CA PRO A 52 -4.51 -14.22 14.55
C PRO A 52 -5.82 -14.04 15.32
N GLU A 53 -6.76 -13.32 14.71
CA GLU A 53 -8.17 -13.36 15.11
C GLU A 53 -8.78 -14.69 14.61
N ILE A 54 -9.46 -15.41 15.50
CA ILE A 54 -10.09 -16.71 15.19
C ILE A 54 -11.60 -16.59 15.34
N SER A 55 -12.34 -17.03 14.34
CA SER A 55 -13.80 -17.13 14.37
C SER A 55 -14.29 -18.40 13.67
N SER A 56 -15.60 -18.67 13.72
CA SER A 56 -16.20 -19.80 13.01
C SER A 56 -17.42 -19.34 12.21
N SER A 57 -17.55 -19.84 10.99
CA SER A 57 -18.67 -19.52 10.09
C SER A 57 -18.85 -20.62 9.06
N GLY A 58 -20.10 -21.03 8.81
CA GLY A 58 -20.42 -22.00 7.75
C GLY A 58 -19.71 -23.35 7.85
N GLY A 59 -19.32 -23.80 9.05
CA GLY A 59 -18.55 -25.04 9.26
C GLY A 59 -17.03 -24.88 9.13
N TYR A 60 -16.53 -23.68 8.82
CA TYR A 60 -15.11 -23.36 8.76
C TYR A 60 -14.62 -22.71 10.06
N THR A 61 -13.35 -22.93 10.37
CA THR A 61 -12.59 -22.09 11.30
C THR A 61 -11.84 -21.05 10.49
N ILE A 62 -12.18 -19.77 10.70
CA ILE A 62 -11.55 -18.64 10.00
C ILE A 62 -10.38 -18.15 10.85
N VAL A 63 -9.21 -18.01 10.22
CA VAL A 63 -8.00 -17.48 10.84
C VAL A 63 -7.60 -16.23 10.07
N LYS A 64 -7.60 -15.08 10.73
CA LYS A 64 -7.39 -13.77 10.11
C LYS A 64 -6.13 -13.10 10.65
N PHE A 65 -5.27 -12.66 9.75
CA PHE A 65 -4.04 -11.93 10.03
C PHE A 65 -4.20 -10.50 9.52
N VAL A 66 -4.11 -9.51 10.42
CA VAL A 66 -4.38 -8.09 10.10
C VAL A 66 -3.26 -7.13 10.46
N ASP A 67 -2.37 -7.53 11.35
CA ASP A 67 -1.30 -6.67 11.80
C ASP A 67 -0.13 -6.76 10.81
N PRO A 68 0.35 -5.63 10.26
CA PRO A 68 1.51 -5.62 9.38
C PRO A 68 2.73 -6.27 10.02
N GLY A 69 3.50 -6.99 9.20
CA GLY A 69 4.74 -7.65 9.63
C GLY A 69 4.77 -9.13 9.27
N GLU A 70 5.82 -9.81 9.76
CA GLU A 70 6.03 -11.24 9.51
C GLU A 70 5.78 -12.06 10.78
N CYS A 71 5.14 -13.21 10.62
CA CYS A 71 4.96 -14.18 11.69
C CYS A 71 4.85 -15.61 11.14
N ASN A 72 5.09 -16.61 12.00
CA ASN A 72 4.89 -18.01 11.66
C ASN A 72 3.56 -18.52 12.20
N TRP A 73 2.81 -19.22 11.35
CA TRP A 73 1.57 -19.90 11.71
C TRP A 73 1.65 -21.37 11.35
N THR A 74 1.26 -22.25 12.27
CA THR A 74 1.18 -23.70 12.02
C THR A 74 -0.26 -24.08 11.78
N SER A 75 -0.54 -24.73 10.64
CA SER A 75 -1.87 -25.25 10.36
C SER A 75 -2.29 -26.26 11.42
N PRO A 76 -3.56 -26.27 11.89
CA PRO A 76 -4.06 -27.30 12.78
C PRO A 76 -3.82 -28.71 12.22
N ALA A 77 -3.44 -29.67 13.07
CA ALA A 77 -3.09 -31.03 12.63
C ALA A 77 -4.23 -31.78 11.92
N ALA A 78 -5.48 -31.44 12.24
CA ALA A 78 -6.67 -32.01 11.60
C ALA A 78 -7.06 -31.32 10.28
N ALA A 79 -6.44 -30.19 9.93
CA ALA A 79 -6.70 -29.50 8.67
C ALA A 79 -5.93 -30.20 7.54
N THR A 80 -6.67 -30.69 6.54
CA THR A 80 -6.13 -31.32 5.34
C THR A 80 -6.20 -30.41 4.12
N GLU A 81 -7.07 -29.39 4.17
CA GLU A 81 -7.32 -28.45 3.08
C GLU A 81 -7.56 -27.05 3.64
N LEU A 82 -7.05 -26.03 2.93
CA LEU A 82 -7.29 -24.62 3.21
C LEU A 82 -7.91 -23.93 2.01
N ARG A 83 -8.92 -23.13 2.31
CA ARG A 83 -9.38 -22.01 1.49
C ARG A 83 -8.71 -20.74 1.99
N GLY A 84 -8.32 -19.83 1.11
CA GLY A 84 -7.66 -18.61 1.53
C GLY A 84 -7.87 -17.42 0.60
N LEU A 85 -7.69 -16.24 1.20
CA LEU A 85 -7.68 -14.94 0.55
C LEU A 85 -6.46 -14.18 1.06
N ILE A 86 -5.64 -13.67 0.14
CA ILE A 86 -4.47 -12.84 0.42
C ILE A 86 -4.67 -11.52 -0.32
N VAL A 87 -4.58 -10.41 0.42
CA VAL A 87 -4.70 -9.07 -0.14
C VAL A 87 -3.46 -8.27 0.24
N GLY A 88 -2.80 -7.67 -0.75
CA GLY A 88 -1.69 -6.74 -0.49
C GLY A 88 -2.18 -5.45 0.17
N GLY A 89 -1.28 -4.70 0.82
CA GLY A 89 -1.63 -3.38 1.33
C GLY A 89 -2.02 -2.44 0.19
N GLY A 90 -3.01 -1.57 0.37
CA GLY A 90 -3.41 -0.60 -0.66
C GLY A 90 -2.37 0.50 -0.87
N GLY A 91 -2.32 1.11 -2.06
CA GLY A 91 -1.45 2.25 -2.34
C GLY A 91 -1.97 3.56 -1.74
N GLY A 92 -1.07 4.47 -1.35
CA GLY A 92 -1.45 5.80 -0.87
C GLY A 92 -1.95 6.70 -2.01
N GLY A 93 -2.90 7.59 -1.71
CA GLY A 93 -3.37 8.61 -2.64
C GLY A 93 -2.37 9.74 -2.84
N GLY A 94 -2.29 10.27 -4.05
CA GLY A 94 -1.37 11.34 -4.41
C GLY A 94 -1.76 12.71 -3.84
N SER A 95 -0.81 13.66 -3.89
CA SER A 95 -1.00 15.02 -3.38
C SER A 95 -0.40 16.13 -4.24
N ASN A 96 -0.71 17.38 -3.84
CA ASN A 96 -0.04 18.67 -4.14
C ASN A 96 -0.69 19.62 -5.18
N PHE A 97 -0.40 20.92 -4.98
CA PHE A 97 -0.79 22.20 -5.62
C PHE A 97 -2.06 22.25 -6.49
N LEU A 98 -2.15 21.46 -7.56
CA LEU A 98 -3.39 21.21 -8.27
C LEU A 98 -3.94 19.89 -7.72
N MET A 99 -3.77 18.73 -8.36
CA MET A 99 -4.62 17.56 -8.09
C MET A 99 -3.90 16.20 -8.04
N GLY A 100 -4.13 15.44 -6.96
CA GLY A 100 -3.59 14.09 -6.78
C GLY A 100 -4.44 13.00 -7.46
N GLY A 101 -3.79 11.92 -7.88
CA GLY A 101 -4.46 10.67 -8.31
C GLY A 101 -4.80 9.75 -7.14
N GLY A 102 -5.81 8.91 -7.28
CA GLY A 102 -6.16 7.90 -6.28
C GLY A 102 -5.15 6.76 -6.22
N GLY A 103 -4.90 6.19 -5.04
CA GLY A 103 -4.07 4.99 -4.88
C GLY A 103 -4.78 3.74 -5.43
N GLY A 104 -4.03 2.80 -6.00
CA GLY A 104 -4.56 1.51 -6.42
C GLY A 104 -4.82 0.58 -5.24
N GLY A 105 -5.79 -0.32 -5.38
CA GLY A 105 -5.98 -1.42 -4.45
C GLY A 105 -4.78 -2.37 -4.42
N GLY A 106 -4.67 -3.17 -3.36
CA GLY A 106 -3.71 -4.27 -3.28
C GLY A 106 -3.95 -5.33 -4.35
N GLY A 107 -2.97 -6.20 -4.55
CA GLY A 107 -3.16 -7.41 -5.33
C GLY A 107 -4.15 -8.32 -4.60
N TYR A 108 -5.02 -8.98 -5.35
CA TYR A 108 -5.99 -9.92 -4.81
C TYR A 108 -5.59 -11.33 -5.24
N ILE A 109 -5.50 -12.25 -4.28
CA ILE A 109 -5.27 -13.68 -4.53
C ILE A 109 -6.25 -14.50 -3.71
N SER A 110 -7.02 -15.38 -4.34
CA SER A 110 -7.83 -16.38 -3.64
C SER A 110 -7.58 -17.79 -4.14
N PHE A 111 -7.77 -18.79 -3.28
CA PHE A 111 -7.70 -20.21 -3.61
C PHE A 111 -8.70 -20.98 -2.76
N GLU A 112 -9.16 -22.11 -3.28
CA GLU A 112 -10.28 -22.87 -2.70
C GLU A 112 -9.83 -24.16 -2.02
N THR A 113 -8.85 -24.87 -2.57
CA THR A 113 -8.54 -26.26 -2.18
C THR A 113 -7.03 -26.51 -2.04
N LEU A 114 -6.32 -25.67 -1.26
CA LEU A 114 -4.91 -25.88 -1.00
C LEU A 114 -4.72 -27.05 -0.02
N THR A 115 -4.14 -28.15 -0.49
CA THR A 115 -3.84 -29.31 0.37
C THR A 115 -2.70 -28.99 1.33
N VAL A 116 -2.91 -29.25 2.63
CA VAL A 116 -1.94 -28.99 3.70
C VAL A 116 -1.85 -30.18 4.64
N THR A 117 -0.72 -30.35 5.31
CA THR A 117 -0.55 -31.42 6.31
C THR A 117 0.46 -31.01 7.37
N ASN A 118 -0.03 -30.47 8.49
CA ASN A 118 0.79 -30.00 9.62
C ASN A 118 2.00 -29.17 9.17
N GLN A 119 1.74 -28.10 8.40
CA GLN A 119 2.79 -27.27 7.82
C GLN A 119 2.92 -25.93 8.56
N VAL A 120 4.15 -25.40 8.55
CA VAL A 120 4.44 -24.07 9.04
C VAL A 120 4.42 -23.11 7.86
N PHE A 121 3.57 -22.11 7.97
CA PHE A 121 3.44 -21.01 7.04
C PHE A 121 4.17 -19.79 7.60
N LYS A 122 5.07 -19.22 6.80
CA LYS A 122 5.55 -17.85 7.02
C LYS A 122 4.50 -16.91 6.42
N ILE A 123 3.81 -16.18 7.28
CA ILE A 123 2.80 -15.18 6.94
C ILE A 123 3.46 -13.82 6.96
N SER A 124 3.23 -13.03 5.92
CA SER A 124 3.60 -11.62 5.85
C SER A 124 2.37 -10.81 5.47
N VAL A 125 2.02 -9.83 6.32
CA VAL A 125 0.94 -8.88 6.06
C VAL A 125 1.59 -7.56 5.67
N GLY A 126 1.30 -7.07 4.47
CA GLY A 126 1.83 -5.81 3.97
C GLY A 126 1.11 -4.61 4.57
N ALA A 127 1.86 -3.57 4.96
CA ALA A 127 1.28 -2.29 5.33
C ALA A 127 0.65 -1.56 4.11
N GLY A 128 -0.33 -0.71 4.38
CA GLY A 128 -0.83 0.24 3.40
C GLY A 128 0.18 1.35 3.13
N GLY A 129 0.20 1.86 1.90
CA GLY A 129 1.08 2.95 1.50
C GLY A 129 0.64 4.27 2.10
N ASN A 130 1.60 5.07 2.58
CA ASN A 130 1.33 6.43 3.04
C ASN A 130 0.89 7.31 1.87
N GLY A 131 -0.14 8.12 2.07
CA GLY A 131 -0.53 9.12 1.10
C GLY A 131 0.46 10.29 1.01
N GLY A 132 0.40 11.04 -0.09
CA GLY A 132 1.29 12.17 -0.31
C GLY A 132 1.00 13.32 0.65
N ALA A 133 2.05 14.00 1.16
CA ALA A 133 1.85 15.12 2.07
C ALA A 133 1.46 16.41 1.33
N SER A 134 0.76 17.32 2.01
CA SER A 134 0.42 18.66 1.50
C SER A 134 1.56 19.67 1.71
N THR A 135 2.81 19.28 1.44
CA THR A 135 3.97 20.15 1.61
C THR A 135 4.61 20.48 0.26
N TYR A 136 5.09 21.72 0.13
CA TYR A 136 5.82 22.21 -1.04
C TYR A 136 7.07 21.38 -1.39
N ASP A 137 7.58 20.61 -0.43
CA ASP A 137 8.82 19.84 -0.54
C ASP A 137 8.61 18.36 -0.96
N GLY A 138 7.44 18.01 -1.48
CA GLY A 138 7.29 16.85 -2.37
C GLY A 138 7.33 15.46 -1.72
N ALA A 139 6.70 15.26 -0.56
CA ALA A 139 6.47 13.91 -0.07
C ALA A 139 5.42 13.19 -0.96
N ILE A 140 5.91 12.35 -1.86
CA ILE A 140 5.11 11.55 -2.79
C ILE A 140 4.43 10.38 -2.08
N ALA A 141 3.23 10.03 -2.56
CA ALA A 141 2.52 8.86 -2.08
C ALA A 141 3.34 7.57 -2.29
N GLN A 142 3.21 6.64 -1.36
CA GLN A 142 3.92 5.37 -1.33
C GLN A 142 3.03 4.23 -1.79
N ASN A 143 3.64 3.22 -2.43
CA ASN A 143 2.95 1.97 -2.73
C ASN A 143 2.62 1.26 -1.42
N GLY A 144 1.58 0.42 -1.45
CA GLY A 144 1.40 -0.56 -0.38
C GLY A 144 2.48 -1.63 -0.42
N GLU A 145 2.60 -2.37 0.67
CA GLU A 145 3.52 -3.49 0.78
C GLU A 145 2.84 -4.81 0.38
N THR A 146 3.66 -5.78 -0.02
CA THR A 146 3.22 -7.12 -0.42
C THR A 146 2.78 -7.92 0.79
N SER A 147 1.61 -8.56 0.69
CA SER A 147 1.21 -9.63 1.61
C SER A 147 1.58 -10.98 0.99
N SER A 148 2.06 -11.93 1.78
CA SER A 148 2.43 -13.24 1.26
C SER A 148 2.28 -14.38 2.26
N VAL A 149 2.15 -15.57 1.69
CA VAL A 149 2.14 -16.85 2.40
C VAL A 149 3.21 -17.73 1.77
N ILE A 150 4.15 -18.22 2.59
CA ILE A 150 5.27 -19.04 2.15
C ILE A 150 5.35 -20.31 2.98
N ILE A 151 5.62 -21.44 2.32
CA ILE A 151 6.03 -22.69 2.96
C ILE A 151 7.45 -23.01 2.51
N GLY A 152 8.34 -23.28 3.47
CA GLY A 152 9.77 -23.43 3.24
C GLY A 152 10.52 -22.13 3.53
N THR A 153 11.62 -21.86 2.83
CA THR A 153 12.42 -20.64 3.01
C THR A 153 12.20 -19.67 1.86
N ASP A 154 12.54 -18.40 2.05
CA ASP A 154 12.42 -17.38 0.98
C ASP A 154 13.26 -17.71 -0.26
N LEU A 155 14.38 -18.41 -0.08
CA LEU A 155 15.30 -18.81 -1.16
C LEU A 155 14.91 -20.12 -1.84
N SER A 156 14.12 -20.96 -1.16
CA SER A 156 13.67 -22.24 -1.70
C SER A 156 12.26 -22.56 -1.19
N PRO A 157 11.26 -21.77 -1.63
CA PRO A 157 9.89 -21.96 -1.23
C PRO A 157 9.30 -23.18 -1.95
N THR A 158 8.55 -23.99 -1.22
CA THR A 158 7.71 -25.06 -1.78
C THR A 158 6.33 -24.54 -2.16
N LEU A 159 5.86 -23.51 -1.46
CA LEU A 159 4.71 -22.68 -1.81
C LEU A 159 5.10 -21.22 -1.59
N LYS A 160 4.74 -20.34 -2.53
CA LYS A 160 4.80 -18.89 -2.37
C LYS A 160 3.62 -18.28 -3.10
N LEU A 161 2.70 -17.69 -2.35
CA LEU A 161 1.62 -16.86 -2.88
C LEU A 161 1.88 -15.43 -2.39
N ALA A 162 2.12 -14.50 -3.32
CA ALA A 162 2.47 -13.13 -3.00
C ALA A 162 1.53 -12.15 -3.70
N ALA A 163 0.73 -11.44 -2.93
CA ALA A 163 -0.18 -10.39 -3.39
C ALA A 163 0.53 -9.04 -3.28
N PRO A 164 0.95 -8.41 -4.40
CA PRO A 164 1.71 -7.17 -4.34
C PRO A 164 0.88 -6.05 -3.73
N GLY A 165 1.52 -5.11 -3.05
CA GLY A 165 0.81 -3.91 -2.60
C GLY A 165 0.38 -3.01 -3.75
N GLY A 166 -0.65 -2.20 -3.52
CA GLY A 166 -1.23 -1.31 -4.50
C GLY A 166 -0.30 -0.16 -4.90
N GLY A 167 -0.45 0.29 -6.14
CA GLY A 167 0.32 1.39 -6.70
C GLY A 167 -0.10 2.74 -6.13
N SER A 168 0.84 3.63 -5.83
CA SER A 168 0.50 4.95 -5.32
C SER A 168 -0.07 5.88 -6.38
N GLY A 169 -0.92 6.81 -5.95
CA GLY A 169 -1.50 7.83 -6.81
C GLY A 169 -0.49 8.89 -7.25
N GLY A 170 -0.66 9.39 -8.46
CA GLY A 170 0.20 10.45 -9.01
C GLY A 170 0.13 11.74 -8.20
N SER A 171 1.26 12.39 -8.01
CA SER A 171 1.41 13.61 -7.21
C SER A 171 2.08 14.72 -8.02
N GLU A 172 1.73 15.97 -7.73
CA GLU A 172 2.41 17.14 -8.27
C GLU A 172 3.60 17.51 -7.37
N ILE A 173 4.72 17.98 -7.93
CA ILE A 173 5.91 18.33 -7.13
C ILE A 173 6.48 19.68 -7.62
N LYS A 174 5.94 20.79 -7.07
CA LYS A 174 6.41 22.21 -7.11
C LYS A 174 5.52 23.23 -7.85
N GLU A 175 5.60 24.48 -7.37
CA GLU A 175 4.70 25.63 -7.57
C GLU A 175 4.62 26.23 -8.99
N GLN A 176 5.38 25.74 -9.96
CA GLN A 176 5.42 26.36 -11.29
C GLN A 176 5.42 25.31 -12.39
N TYR A 177 4.24 25.14 -13.00
CA TYR A 177 4.01 24.76 -14.40
C TYR A 177 4.66 23.44 -14.88
N ILE A 178 3.79 22.47 -15.24
CA ILE A 178 3.92 21.43 -16.29
C ILE A 178 5.09 20.43 -16.28
N ALA A 179 6.20 20.65 -15.57
CA ALA A 179 7.44 19.87 -15.77
C ALA A 179 7.79 18.85 -14.66
N TYR A 180 7.10 18.88 -13.51
CA TYR A 180 7.47 18.05 -12.36
C TYR A 180 6.24 17.32 -11.78
N HIS A 181 5.98 16.14 -12.33
CA HIS A 181 4.88 15.24 -11.95
C HIS A 181 5.42 13.87 -11.56
N SER A 182 4.95 13.34 -10.44
CA SER A 182 5.10 11.93 -10.13
C SER A 182 3.91 11.18 -10.72
N PRO A 183 4.14 10.21 -11.64
CA PRO A 183 3.05 9.44 -12.21
C PRO A 183 2.41 8.51 -11.17
N GLY A 184 1.20 8.03 -11.49
CA GLY A 184 0.65 6.88 -10.77
C GLY A 184 1.61 5.70 -10.88
N ARG A 185 1.86 5.00 -9.78
CA ARG A 185 2.82 3.90 -9.73
C ARG A 185 2.14 2.57 -9.97
N ASN A 186 2.92 1.63 -10.50
CA ASN A 186 2.49 0.24 -10.62
C ASN A 186 2.40 -0.43 -9.24
N GLY A 187 1.55 -1.45 -9.15
CA GLY A 187 1.37 -2.29 -7.96
C GLY A 187 0.36 -3.38 -8.25
N GLY A 188 -0.10 -4.10 -7.23
CA GLY A 188 -1.10 -5.17 -7.38
C GLY A 188 -2.32 -4.68 -8.17
N SER A 189 -2.85 -3.51 -7.83
CA SER A 189 -3.60 -2.66 -8.75
C SER A 189 -2.89 -1.32 -8.93
N GLY A 190 -3.05 -0.69 -10.09
CA GLY A 190 -2.33 0.52 -10.46
C GLY A 190 -2.89 1.82 -9.86
N GLY A 191 -2.03 2.78 -9.51
CA GLY A 191 -2.47 4.10 -9.05
C GLY A 191 -2.96 5.01 -10.18
N GLY A 192 -3.90 5.91 -9.89
CA GLY A 192 -4.41 6.91 -10.83
C GLY A 192 -3.40 8.01 -11.14
N SER A 193 -3.58 8.70 -12.27
CA SER A 193 -2.71 9.82 -12.66
C SER A 193 -2.93 11.05 -11.78
N GLY A 194 -1.90 11.89 -11.60
CA GLY A 194 -2.10 13.27 -11.14
C GLY A 194 -2.82 14.12 -12.20
N GLY A 195 -3.26 15.32 -11.83
CA GLY A 195 -4.16 16.14 -12.66
C GLY A 195 -3.53 17.04 -13.72
N SER A 196 -2.34 16.74 -14.23
CA SER A 196 -1.62 17.61 -15.18
C SER A 196 -1.41 16.99 -16.58
N TYR A 197 -1.24 17.84 -17.60
CA TYR A 197 -1.03 17.49 -19.03
C TYR A 197 0.26 16.63 -19.25
N PRO A 198 0.25 15.58 -20.11
CA PRO A 198 -0.86 14.76 -20.60
C PRO A 198 -1.20 13.63 -19.62
N ALA A 199 -2.51 13.36 -19.48
CA ALA A 199 -3.10 12.32 -18.66
C ALA A 199 -2.83 10.91 -19.22
N THR A 200 -1.57 10.46 -19.26
CA THR A 200 -1.22 9.12 -19.80
C THR A 200 -0.37 8.29 -18.85
N THR A 201 0.08 8.86 -17.72
CA THR A 201 1.00 8.19 -16.80
C THR A 201 0.30 7.80 -15.50
N PHE A 202 -0.50 6.74 -15.61
CA PHE A 202 -1.12 6.02 -14.50
C PHE A 202 -0.35 4.71 -14.25
N GLY A 203 -0.55 4.15 -13.07
CA GLY A 203 0.01 2.87 -12.67
C GLY A 203 -0.71 1.71 -13.34
N ARG A 204 0.06 0.68 -13.69
CA ARG A 204 -0.47 -0.60 -14.17
C ARG A 204 -0.52 -1.65 -13.07
N SER A 205 -1.46 -2.57 -13.22
CA SER A 205 -1.52 -3.81 -12.45
C SER A 205 -0.28 -4.65 -12.71
N GLN A 206 0.30 -5.14 -11.63
CA GLN A 206 1.41 -6.08 -11.61
C GLN A 206 0.98 -7.29 -10.80
N ILE A 207 0.62 -8.35 -11.51
CA ILE A 207 0.40 -9.66 -10.90
C ILE A 207 1.76 -10.34 -10.74
N VAL A 208 2.07 -10.81 -9.53
CA VAL A 208 3.38 -11.41 -9.20
C VAL A 208 3.24 -12.86 -8.74
N THR A 209 4.34 -13.58 -9.00
CA THR A 209 4.69 -14.97 -8.79
C THR A 209 3.86 -15.78 -7.79
N ALA A 210 3.23 -16.83 -8.30
CA ALA A 210 2.84 -18.00 -7.53
C ALA A 210 3.87 -19.13 -7.76
N ILE A 211 4.44 -19.67 -6.68
CA ILE A 211 5.13 -20.96 -6.68
C ILE A 211 4.18 -21.91 -5.97
N ILE A 212 3.78 -22.99 -6.63
CA ILE A 212 2.87 -24.00 -6.11
C ILE A 212 3.63 -25.32 -6.08
N PRO A 213 3.46 -26.17 -5.04
CA PRO A 213 4.12 -27.47 -5.00
C PRO A 213 3.81 -28.27 -6.28
N ASP A 214 4.79 -29.01 -6.81
CA ASP A 214 4.63 -29.80 -8.05
C ASP A 214 3.49 -30.84 -7.99
N THR A 215 2.99 -31.15 -6.79
CA THR A 215 1.84 -32.03 -6.56
C THR A 215 0.49 -31.35 -6.76
N GLN A 216 0.47 -30.02 -6.93
CA GLN A 216 -0.71 -29.19 -7.15
C GLN A 216 -0.45 -28.22 -8.30
N THR A 217 -1.51 -27.61 -8.82
CA THR A 217 -1.44 -26.62 -9.91
C THR A 217 -2.34 -25.45 -9.59
N ALA A 218 -2.10 -24.28 -10.19
CA ALA A 218 -2.95 -23.10 -10.02
C ALA A 218 -4.43 -23.41 -10.29
N THR A 219 -4.71 -24.19 -11.34
CA THR A 219 -6.08 -24.61 -11.68
C THR A 219 -6.67 -25.57 -10.65
N SER A 220 -5.91 -26.54 -10.16
CA SER A 220 -6.43 -27.55 -9.21
C SER A 220 -6.73 -26.99 -7.82
N ILE A 221 -6.08 -25.90 -7.41
CA ILE A 221 -6.38 -25.20 -6.15
C ILE A 221 -7.41 -24.08 -6.31
N GLY A 222 -7.93 -23.86 -7.52
CA GLY A 222 -8.83 -22.75 -7.83
C GLY A 222 -8.18 -21.38 -7.63
N LEU A 223 -6.88 -21.25 -7.97
CA LEU A 223 -6.15 -20.00 -7.80
C LEU A 223 -6.70 -18.92 -8.72
N LEU A 224 -7.10 -17.79 -8.15
CA LEU A 224 -7.50 -16.58 -8.84
C LEU A 224 -6.60 -15.44 -8.39
N GLN A 225 -5.99 -14.73 -9.34
CA GLN A 225 -5.18 -13.53 -9.09
C GLN A 225 -5.73 -12.36 -9.89
N LEU A 226 -5.94 -11.23 -9.24
CA LEU A 226 -6.59 -10.06 -9.82
C LEU A 226 -5.92 -8.76 -9.42
N GLY A 227 -6.13 -7.75 -10.26
CA GLY A 227 -5.66 -6.39 -10.12
C GLY A 227 -5.83 -5.66 -11.44
N ASN A 228 -6.28 -4.41 -11.40
CA ASN A 228 -6.50 -3.61 -12.61
C ASN A 228 -5.70 -2.31 -12.61
N ASP A 229 -5.59 -1.72 -13.79
CA ASP A 229 -4.87 -0.47 -13.99
C ASP A 229 -5.61 0.71 -13.33
N GLY A 230 -4.85 1.72 -12.93
CA GLY A 230 -5.40 3.04 -12.64
C GLY A 230 -5.91 3.72 -13.91
N ALA A 231 -6.58 4.85 -13.75
CA ALA A 231 -7.05 5.64 -14.87
C ALA A 231 -6.27 6.94 -15.04
N PRO A 232 -6.21 7.46 -16.27
CA PRO A 232 -5.98 8.87 -16.50
C PRO A 232 -7.26 9.68 -16.27
N CYS A 233 -7.13 10.96 -15.89
CA CYS A 233 -8.23 11.91 -15.99
C CYS A 233 -7.73 13.27 -16.50
N ALA A 234 -8.54 13.94 -17.32
CA ALA A 234 -8.12 15.09 -18.10
C ALA A 234 -8.37 16.43 -17.39
N LEU A 235 -7.60 17.44 -17.79
CA LEU A 235 -7.87 18.84 -17.48
C LEU A 235 -9.12 19.31 -18.24
N ALA A 236 -10.04 19.96 -17.54
CA ALA A 236 -11.03 20.84 -18.17
C ALA A 236 -10.32 22.17 -18.53
N PRO A 237 -10.82 22.95 -19.50
CA PRO A 237 -10.16 24.18 -19.96
C PRO A 237 -9.83 25.22 -18.85
N TYR A 238 -10.50 25.12 -17.69
CA TYR A 238 -10.35 26.02 -16.54
C TYR A 238 -10.29 25.28 -15.18
N GLY A 239 -9.85 24.01 -15.17
CA GLY A 239 -9.76 23.15 -13.96
C GLY A 239 -9.06 21.81 -14.20
N GLY A 240 -8.65 21.11 -13.14
CA GLY A 240 -7.91 19.86 -13.23
C GLY A 240 -8.43 18.74 -12.33
N THR A 241 -8.16 17.49 -12.73
CA THR A 241 -8.71 16.29 -12.07
C THR A 241 -7.72 15.14 -12.09
N GLY A 242 -7.51 14.52 -10.93
CA GLY A 242 -6.71 13.30 -10.83
C GLY A 242 -7.51 12.08 -11.26
N GLY A 243 -6.84 11.07 -11.81
CA GLY A 243 -7.42 9.79 -12.14
C GLY A 243 -7.65 8.91 -10.92
N GLY A 244 -8.62 8.00 -11.00
CA GLY A 244 -8.86 7.00 -9.96
C GLY A 244 -7.87 5.84 -10.03
N GLY A 245 -7.57 5.23 -8.88
CA GLY A 245 -6.78 4.00 -8.81
C GLY A 245 -7.58 2.78 -9.21
N GLY A 246 -6.93 1.76 -9.75
CA GLY A 246 -7.55 0.49 -10.09
C GLY A 246 -7.89 -0.33 -8.85
N GLY A 247 -8.97 -1.10 -8.92
CA GLY A 247 -9.30 -2.12 -7.93
C GLY A 247 -9.09 -3.53 -8.49
N ALA A 248 -9.28 -4.55 -7.67
CA ALA A 248 -9.18 -5.95 -8.11
C ALA A 248 -10.33 -6.38 -9.04
N GLY A 249 -11.50 -5.76 -8.94
CA GLY A 249 -12.68 -6.06 -9.75
C GLY A 249 -12.79 -5.24 -11.03
N SER A 250 -12.35 -3.98 -11.01
CA SER A 250 -12.40 -3.10 -12.19
C SER A 250 -11.27 -2.07 -12.23
N PRO A 251 -10.90 -1.57 -13.42
CA PRO A 251 -9.96 -0.47 -13.54
C PRO A 251 -10.50 0.81 -12.91
N GLY A 252 -9.59 1.76 -12.63
CA GLY A 252 -9.97 3.11 -12.28
C GLY A 252 -10.76 3.77 -13.41
N GLY A 253 -11.51 4.81 -13.09
CA GLY A 253 -12.31 5.58 -14.04
C GLY A 253 -11.99 7.06 -14.04
N CYS A 254 -12.46 7.74 -15.07
CA CYS A 254 -12.61 9.19 -15.15
C CYS A 254 -14.05 9.47 -15.55
N TYR A 255 -14.82 10.04 -14.64
CA TYR A 255 -16.22 10.37 -14.85
C TYR A 255 -16.34 11.83 -15.26
N VAL A 256 -17.21 12.10 -16.25
CA VAL A 256 -17.53 13.45 -16.71
C VAL A 256 -19.03 13.66 -16.59
N ASP A 257 -19.47 14.57 -15.71
CA ASP A 257 -20.87 15.00 -15.65
C ASP A 257 -21.14 16.01 -16.78
N THR A 258 -22.11 15.70 -17.64
CA THR A 258 -22.54 16.53 -18.77
C THR A 258 -23.93 17.16 -18.58
N GLU A 259 -24.68 16.79 -17.53
CA GLU A 259 -26.07 17.22 -17.36
C GLU A 259 -26.21 18.71 -17.00
N ASN A 260 -25.18 19.32 -16.41
CA ASN A 260 -25.23 20.70 -15.92
C ASN A 260 -24.49 21.73 -16.79
N ALA A 261 -24.12 21.39 -18.04
CA ALA A 261 -23.30 22.22 -18.94
C ALA A 261 -21.92 22.67 -18.37
N ALA A 262 -21.58 22.25 -17.15
CA ALA A 262 -20.31 22.41 -16.48
C ALA A 262 -19.66 21.03 -16.39
N VAL A 263 -18.55 20.85 -17.12
CA VAL A 263 -17.77 19.60 -17.15
C VAL A 263 -17.15 19.39 -15.77
N VAL A 264 -17.75 18.53 -14.94
CA VAL A 264 -17.10 18.04 -13.71
C VAL A 264 -16.44 16.72 -14.07
N ALA A 265 -15.12 16.73 -14.16
CA ALA A 265 -14.35 15.50 -14.25
C ALA A 265 -13.94 15.03 -12.84
N ALA A 266 -14.05 13.74 -12.54
CA ALA A 266 -13.56 13.17 -11.28
C ALA A 266 -13.06 11.73 -11.51
N GLY A 267 -11.87 11.42 -10.99
CA GLY A 267 -11.32 10.07 -11.11
C GLY A 267 -11.93 9.11 -10.10
N HIS A 268 -12.73 8.15 -10.53
CA HIS A 268 -13.32 7.15 -9.62
C HIS A 268 -12.40 5.95 -9.43
N GLY A 269 -12.25 5.49 -8.19
CA GLY A 269 -11.55 4.26 -7.91
C GLY A 269 -12.29 3.06 -8.49
N GLY A 270 -11.56 2.08 -9.01
CA GLY A 270 -12.12 0.81 -9.46
C GLY A 270 -12.59 -0.04 -8.28
N ASP A 271 -13.65 -0.80 -8.47
CA ASP A 271 -14.19 -1.68 -7.44
C ASP A 271 -13.22 -2.84 -7.15
N GLY A 272 -13.26 -3.29 -5.90
CA GLY A 272 -12.63 -4.52 -5.47
C GLY A 272 -13.33 -5.76 -6.03
N TYR A 273 -12.82 -6.93 -5.68
CA TYR A 273 -13.45 -8.19 -6.05
C TYR A 273 -14.26 -8.77 -4.88
N PRO A 274 -15.51 -9.24 -5.11
CA PRO A 274 -16.33 -9.84 -4.06
C PRO A 274 -15.77 -11.20 -3.65
N ASN A 275 -15.71 -11.47 -2.34
CA ASN A 275 -15.36 -12.76 -1.79
C ASN A 275 -16.07 -13.00 -0.44
N ASN A 276 -16.51 -14.23 -0.22
CA ASN A 276 -17.24 -14.67 0.96
C ASN A 276 -16.40 -15.47 1.98
N ILE A 277 -15.07 -15.26 2.05
CA ILE A 277 -14.17 -15.99 2.95
C ILE A 277 -14.57 -15.90 4.43
N LEU A 278 -15.31 -14.83 4.79
CA LEU A 278 -15.82 -14.62 6.15
C LEU A 278 -17.24 -15.20 6.38
N GLY A 279 -17.80 -15.91 5.39
CA GLY A 279 -19.18 -16.41 5.37
C GLY A 279 -20.23 -15.38 4.95
N THR A 280 -19.82 -14.13 4.69
CA THR A 280 -20.63 -13.08 4.05
C THR A 280 -19.79 -12.48 2.93
N GLU A 281 -20.43 -12.13 1.81
CA GLU A 281 -19.75 -11.53 0.67
C GLU A 281 -19.34 -10.08 0.97
N TYR A 282 -18.05 -9.81 0.80
CA TYR A 282 -17.45 -8.49 0.93
C TYR A 282 -16.54 -8.21 -0.26
N PHE A 283 -16.39 -6.95 -0.61
CA PHE A 283 -15.44 -6.52 -1.63
C PHE A 283 -14.05 -6.30 -1.03
N TRP A 284 -13.02 -6.67 -1.80
CA TRP A 284 -11.62 -6.59 -1.39
C TRP A 284 -10.79 -5.91 -2.48
N ALA A 285 -9.82 -5.09 -2.06
CA ALA A 285 -8.89 -4.35 -2.90
C ALA A 285 -9.55 -3.34 -3.85
N GLY A 286 -10.42 -2.47 -3.33
CA GLY A 286 -10.96 -1.33 -4.07
C GLY A 286 -9.92 -0.22 -4.27
N GLY A 287 -9.93 0.46 -5.40
CA GLY A 287 -9.06 1.61 -5.69
C GLY A 287 -9.57 2.92 -5.06
N GLY A 288 -8.68 3.88 -4.86
CA GLY A 288 -9.01 5.23 -4.36
C GLY A 288 -9.45 6.19 -5.47
N GLY A 289 -10.22 7.21 -5.10
CA GLY A 289 -10.64 8.28 -6.01
C GLY A 289 -9.62 9.41 -6.13
N GLY A 290 -9.57 10.05 -7.30
CA GLY A 290 -8.73 11.21 -7.60
C GLY A 290 -9.36 12.54 -7.16
N GLY A 291 -8.53 13.57 -6.98
CA GLY A 291 -8.96 14.91 -6.56
C GLY A 291 -9.47 15.77 -7.72
N SER A 292 -10.24 16.83 -7.43
CA SER A 292 -10.75 17.77 -8.45
C SER A 292 -10.60 19.27 -8.07
N PHE A 293 -10.37 20.12 -9.09
CA PHE A 293 -10.08 21.56 -8.97
C PHE A 293 -10.63 22.41 -10.10
N GLY A 294 -11.07 23.64 -9.85
CA GLY A 294 -11.38 24.59 -10.93
C GLY A 294 -11.73 26.01 -10.49
N TYR A 295 -11.42 26.96 -11.38
CA TYR A 295 -11.46 28.40 -11.11
C TYR A 295 -12.75 29.10 -11.58
N GLN A 296 -13.56 28.49 -12.45
CA GLN A 296 -14.70 29.16 -13.11
C GLN A 296 -15.91 28.23 -13.39
N THR A 297 -15.83 26.97 -12.97
CA THR A 297 -16.90 25.98 -13.12
C THR A 297 -17.36 25.52 -11.74
N ASN A 298 -18.65 25.22 -11.61
CA ASN A 298 -19.18 24.64 -10.39
C ASN A 298 -18.64 23.21 -10.25
N ILE A 299 -17.56 23.03 -9.50
CA ILE A 299 -17.01 21.70 -9.20
C ILE A 299 -17.59 21.23 -7.88
N TYR A 300 -18.34 20.13 -7.96
CA TYR A 300 -19.22 19.69 -6.87
C TYR A 300 -18.65 18.52 -6.02
N GLY A 301 -17.51 17.93 -6.36
CA GLY A 301 -16.91 16.85 -5.57
C GLY A 301 -15.69 16.17 -6.20
N GLY A 302 -14.92 15.46 -5.35
CA GLY A 302 -13.82 14.62 -5.79
C GLY A 302 -14.31 13.22 -6.15
N GLY A 303 -13.42 12.39 -6.70
CA GLY A 303 -13.81 11.06 -7.15
C GLY A 303 -14.15 10.12 -5.99
N ASN A 304 -15.21 9.35 -6.13
CA ASN A 304 -15.50 8.24 -5.20
C ASN A 304 -14.40 7.17 -5.24
N GLY A 305 -14.11 6.55 -4.10
CA GLY A 305 -13.34 5.31 -4.06
C GLY A 305 -14.22 4.11 -4.46
N GLY A 306 -13.58 3.04 -4.92
CA GLY A 306 -14.25 1.79 -5.28
C GLY A 306 -14.63 0.95 -4.06
N LEU A 307 -15.58 0.03 -4.26
CA LEU A 307 -16.01 -0.93 -3.25
C LEU A 307 -14.82 -1.76 -2.73
N GLY A 308 -14.78 -2.04 -1.43
CA GLY A 308 -13.67 -2.77 -0.80
C GLY A 308 -12.62 -1.88 -0.12
N GLY A 309 -13.01 -0.67 0.27
CA GLY A 309 -12.24 0.21 1.15
C GLY A 309 -11.43 1.30 0.44
N GLY A 310 -11.74 1.60 -0.82
CA GLY A 310 -11.16 2.74 -1.52
C GLY A 310 -11.59 4.07 -0.90
N GLY A 311 -10.63 4.94 -0.57
CA GLY A 311 -10.91 6.30 -0.10
C GLY A 311 -11.26 7.23 -1.27
N GLY A 312 -12.26 8.10 -1.13
CA GLY A 312 -12.56 9.10 -2.16
C GLY A 312 -11.58 10.29 -2.15
N GLY A 313 -11.47 10.96 -3.29
CA GLY A 313 -10.65 12.16 -3.46
C GLY A 313 -11.35 13.44 -3.02
N ALA A 314 -10.56 14.48 -2.78
CA ALA A 314 -11.01 15.79 -2.32
C ALA A 314 -11.38 16.76 -3.47
N ALA A 315 -11.99 17.93 -3.17
CA ALA A 315 -12.43 18.93 -4.17
C ALA A 315 -12.36 20.41 -3.72
N PHE A 316 -12.08 21.34 -4.65
CA PHE A 316 -12.01 22.79 -4.39
C PHE A 316 -12.70 23.67 -5.49
N GLY A 317 -13.45 24.74 -5.12
CA GLY A 317 -14.12 25.69 -6.04
C GLY A 317 -14.84 26.91 -5.39
N GLU A 318 -15.30 27.90 -6.19
CA GLU A 318 -15.79 29.24 -5.75
C GLU A 318 -17.28 29.30 -5.30
N GLN A 319 -18.10 28.30 -5.66
CA GLN A 319 -19.51 28.15 -5.24
C GLN A 319 -19.67 26.85 -4.42
N VAL A 320 -18.95 26.75 -3.30
CA VAL A 320 -19.21 25.69 -2.33
C VAL A 320 -20.47 26.08 -1.56
N SER A 321 -21.60 25.40 -1.80
CA SER A 321 -22.65 25.38 -0.77
C SER A 321 -21.97 24.90 0.52
N PRO A 322 -22.22 25.51 1.70
CA PRO A 322 -21.40 25.37 2.92
C PRO A 322 -21.47 23.98 3.61
N GLN A 323 -21.65 22.90 2.86
CA GLN A 323 -21.59 21.53 3.33
C GLN A 323 -20.39 20.84 2.66
N PRO A 324 -19.19 20.93 3.23
CA PRO A 324 -18.06 20.09 2.82
C PRO A 324 -18.48 18.63 3.03
N ARG A 325 -18.66 17.87 1.93
CA ARG A 325 -18.99 16.44 2.00
C ARG A 325 -17.72 15.67 2.37
N GLN A 326 -17.56 15.60 3.68
CA GLN A 326 -16.55 14.87 4.43
C GLN A 326 -16.49 13.41 4.04
N GLY A 327 -15.29 12.90 4.22
CA GLY A 327 -15.16 11.56 4.71
C GLY A 327 -13.75 11.05 4.64
N SER A 328 -13.70 9.75 4.54
CA SER A 328 -12.90 8.97 5.46
C SER A 328 -11.81 8.27 4.68
N GLY A 329 -10.59 8.35 5.19
CA GLY A 329 -9.51 7.46 4.77
C GLY A 329 -9.93 6.00 4.88
N GLY A 330 -9.18 5.11 4.22
CA GLY A 330 -9.46 3.69 4.09
C GLY A 330 -9.66 2.97 5.43
N ALA A 331 -10.85 3.12 6.02
CA ALA A 331 -11.32 2.30 7.12
C ALA A 331 -11.85 1.02 6.48
N GLY A 332 -11.20 -0.09 6.83
CA GLY A 332 -11.39 -1.42 6.28
C GLY A 332 -12.82 -1.67 5.80
N GLY A 333 -12.92 -1.87 4.48
CA GLY A 333 -14.17 -1.93 3.74
C GLY A 333 -15.21 -2.86 4.35
N LEU A 334 -16.45 -2.38 4.29
CA LEU A 334 -17.67 -3.18 4.28
C LEU A 334 -18.73 -2.38 3.51
N ASN A 335 -18.88 -2.68 2.21
CA ASN A 335 -20.03 -2.38 1.36
C ASN A 335 -20.49 -0.92 1.17
N SER A 336 -19.62 0.10 1.31
CA SER A 336 -20.00 1.47 0.91
C SER A 336 -18.83 2.29 0.37
N PRO A 337 -19.00 3.02 -0.75
CA PRO A 337 -18.02 4.01 -1.22
C PRO A 337 -17.99 5.18 -0.23
N SER A 338 -16.83 5.49 0.36
CA SER A 338 -16.67 6.60 1.30
C SER A 338 -15.79 7.71 0.72
N ALA A 339 -16.34 8.92 0.61
CA ALA A 339 -15.72 10.10 -0.03
C ALA A 339 -15.02 11.00 1.00
N ALA A 340 -13.84 11.63 0.73
CA ALA A 340 -13.08 12.47 1.69
C ALA A 340 -12.86 13.97 1.32
N ASN A 341 -12.51 14.81 2.31
CA ASN A 341 -12.32 16.28 2.24
C ASN A 341 -10.84 16.74 2.07
N ASN A 342 -10.65 18.02 1.67
CA ASN A 342 -9.38 18.73 1.42
C ASN A 342 -8.30 18.57 2.52
N GLY A 343 -7.20 17.93 2.14
CA GLY A 343 -6.01 17.63 2.95
C GLY A 343 -5.10 16.63 2.22
N ALA A 344 -3.97 16.21 2.83
CA ALA A 344 -3.01 15.25 2.28
C ALA A 344 -3.68 13.96 1.75
N GLY A 345 -3.04 13.26 0.81
CA GLY A 345 -3.60 12.04 0.23
C GLY A 345 -3.85 11.00 1.33
N GLY A 346 -4.96 10.27 1.25
CA GLY A 346 -5.29 9.21 2.20
C GLY A 346 -4.31 8.04 2.10
N ASN A 347 -4.06 7.38 3.24
CA ASN A 347 -3.30 6.14 3.26
C ASN A 347 -4.12 4.99 2.64
N GLY A 348 -3.44 4.01 2.07
CA GLY A 348 -4.06 2.74 1.69
C GLY A 348 -4.45 1.91 2.91
N GLY A 349 -5.51 1.12 2.78
CA GLY A 349 -5.98 0.16 3.77
C GLY A 349 -5.07 -1.05 3.87
N VAL A 350 -4.74 -1.44 5.11
CA VAL A 350 -3.89 -2.60 5.44
C VAL A 350 -4.60 -3.93 5.16
N ASN A 351 -5.90 -4.01 5.46
CA ASN A 351 -6.60 -5.30 5.59
C ASN A 351 -7.57 -5.63 4.47
N THR A 352 -8.23 -4.61 3.91
CA THR A 352 -9.03 -4.79 2.69
C THR A 352 -8.21 -4.50 1.45
N GLY A 353 -6.95 -4.07 1.57
CA GLY A 353 -6.13 -3.61 0.46
C GLY A 353 -6.70 -2.39 -0.26
N GLY A 354 -7.58 -1.61 0.36
CA GLY A 354 -8.21 -0.45 -0.28
C GLY A 354 -7.20 0.65 -0.61
N GLY A 355 -7.27 1.27 -1.78
CA GLY A 355 -6.43 2.40 -2.16
C GLY A 355 -6.81 3.70 -1.43
N GLY A 356 -5.82 4.54 -1.14
CA GLY A 356 -6.02 5.84 -0.52
C GLY A 356 -6.60 6.89 -1.47
N GLY A 357 -7.47 7.76 -0.98
CA GLY A 357 -8.04 8.87 -1.75
C GLY A 357 -7.05 10.01 -1.97
N ALA A 358 -7.21 10.78 -3.04
CA ALA A 358 -6.29 11.89 -3.33
C ALA A 358 -6.59 13.21 -2.60
N ALA A 359 -5.54 14.02 -2.43
CA ALA A 359 -5.61 15.38 -1.87
C ALA A 359 -6.04 16.46 -2.86
N THR A 360 -6.33 17.65 -2.31
CA THR A 360 -6.45 18.92 -3.06
C THR A 360 -5.68 20.08 -2.40
N HIS A 361 -5.57 21.22 -3.12
CA HIS A 361 -4.83 22.44 -2.79
C HIS A 361 -4.83 22.81 -1.27
N PRO A 362 -3.66 22.94 -0.60
CA PRO A 362 -3.57 23.48 0.75
C PRO A 362 -3.78 25.00 0.72
N GLN A 363 -4.70 25.55 1.53
CA GLN A 363 -4.71 27.01 1.72
C GLN A 363 -3.39 27.41 2.40
N GLY A 364 -2.64 28.33 1.78
CA GLY A 364 -1.60 29.08 2.49
C GLY A 364 -2.22 29.86 3.66
N PRO A 365 -1.45 30.19 4.70
CA PRO A 365 -1.94 31.02 5.79
C PRO A 365 -2.30 32.38 5.21
N GLY A 366 -3.57 32.79 5.35
CA GLY A 366 -4.01 34.13 4.94
C GLY A 366 -3.12 35.20 5.57
N GLY A 367 -2.62 36.09 4.72
CA GLY A 367 -2.02 37.38 5.05
C GLY A 367 -2.66 38.45 4.21
#